data_AF-A0A3B0XG04-F1
#
_entry.id   AF-A0A3B0XG04-F1
#
_cell.length_a   1.000
_cell.length_b   1.000
_cell.length_c   1.000
_cell.angle_alpha   90.00
_cell.angle_beta   90.00
_cell.angle_gamma   90.00
#
_symmetry.space_group_name_H-M   'P 1'
#
loop_
_entity.id
_entity.type
_entity.pdbx_description
1 polymer ?
#
loop_
_entity_poly.entity_id
_entity_poly.type
_entity_poly.pdbx_seq_one_letter_code
_entity_poly.pdbx_strand_id
1 'polypeptide(L)'
;MNVNPPTKLILLQMSRSLCIGVLFAVSLSVQAEVYKWVDEQGKTHYGDKPVNNAQQMEMDTEAKGHINTGQTRENKRRRLIDAFEEDRTRDNEEKQKKRQKKEKYKRKCVWTKDRLRRYERARYLYDLDSDGNRVVIPDVDRQKSMDALRRQAKKYCK
;
A
#
# COMPACT_ATOMS: atom_id res chain seq x y z
N MET A 1 -53.54 -24.48 -49.81
CA MET A 1 -52.21 -24.16 -49.24
C MET A 1 -52.17 -24.72 -47.82
N ASN A 2 -51.13 -25.47 -47.49
CA ASN A 2 -51.10 -26.46 -46.42
C ASN A 2 -51.08 -25.80 -45.01
N VAL A 3 -52.24 -25.68 -44.35
CA VAL A 3 -52.35 -25.15 -42.99
C VAL A 3 -52.21 -26.35 -42.02
N ASN A 4 -51.04 -26.49 -41.39
CA ASN A 4 -50.86 -27.45 -40.30
C ASN A 4 -51.89 -27.14 -39.19
N PRO A 5 -52.65 -28.12 -38.68
CA PRO A 5 -53.70 -27.87 -37.70
C PRO A 5 -53.11 -27.39 -36.36
N PRO A 6 -53.83 -26.53 -35.61
CA PRO A 6 -53.35 -25.90 -34.36
C PRO A 6 -53.04 -26.89 -33.22
N THR A 7 -53.42 -28.16 -33.37
CA THR A 7 -53.23 -29.22 -32.38
C THR A 7 -51.76 -29.55 -32.12
N LYS A 8 -50.89 -29.49 -33.14
CA LYS A 8 -49.44 -29.75 -32.96
C LYS A 8 -48.77 -28.67 -32.12
N LEU A 9 -49.19 -27.41 -32.26
CA LEU A 9 -48.63 -26.27 -31.53
C LEU A 9 -49.01 -26.32 -30.04
N ILE A 10 -50.26 -26.69 -29.74
CA ILE A 10 -50.79 -26.83 -28.38
C ILE A 10 -50.14 -28.03 -27.67
N LEU A 11 -50.00 -29.18 -28.33
CA LEU A 11 -49.32 -30.35 -27.76
C LEU A 11 -47.82 -30.10 -27.50
N LEU A 12 -47.15 -29.32 -28.36
CA LEU A 12 -45.76 -28.87 -28.15
C LEU A 12 -45.63 -27.84 -27.01
N GLN A 13 -46.62 -26.97 -26.81
CA GLN A 13 -46.66 -26.04 -25.68
C GLN A 13 -46.96 -26.76 -24.36
N MET A 14 -47.89 -27.73 -24.35
CA MET A 14 -48.22 -28.51 -23.16
C MET A 14 -47.06 -29.43 -22.74
N SER A 15 -46.35 -30.05 -23.69
CA SER A 15 -45.14 -30.85 -23.40
C SER A 15 -43.97 -30.00 -22.90
N ARG A 16 -43.79 -28.77 -23.41
CA ARG A 16 -42.81 -27.81 -22.88
C ARG A 16 -43.14 -27.38 -21.45
N SER A 17 -44.40 -27.06 -21.15
CA SER A 17 -44.84 -26.72 -19.79
C SER A 17 -44.69 -27.89 -18.82
N LEU A 18 -44.93 -29.13 -19.28
CA LEU A 18 -44.72 -30.35 -18.49
C LEU A 18 -43.22 -30.57 -18.20
N CYS A 19 -42.34 -30.40 -19.17
CA CYS A 19 -40.89 -30.51 -18.97
C CYS A 19 -40.35 -29.44 -18.02
N ILE A 20 -40.84 -28.20 -18.11
CA ILE A 20 -40.44 -27.10 -17.21
C ILE A 20 -40.93 -27.37 -15.78
N GLY A 21 -42.15 -27.89 -15.61
CA GLY A 21 -42.67 -28.29 -14.30
C GLY A 21 -41.87 -29.42 -13.66
N VAL A 22 -41.45 -30.42 -14.44
CA VAL A 22 -40.61 -31.54 -13.96
C VAL A 22 -39.21 -31.06 -13.59
N LEU A 23 -38.59 -30.16 -14.37
CA LEU A 23 -37.30 -29.55 -14.05
C LEU A 23 -37.33 -28.71 -12.75
N PHE A 24 -38.42 -28.00 -12.50
CA PHE A 24 -38.61 -27.26 -11.25
C PHE A 24 -38.78 -28.19 -10.04
N ALA A 25 -39.49 -29.32 -10.18
CA ALA A 25 -39.70 -30.27 -9.10
C ALA A 25 -38.40 -30.96 -8.62
N VAL A 26 -37.47 -31.26 -9.53
CA VAL A 26 -36.17 -31.88 -9.18
C VAL A 26 -35.27 -30.93 -8.38
N SER A 27 -35.45 -29.62 -8.55
CA SER A 27 -34.60 -28.60 -7.90
C SER A 27 -34.86 -28.44 -6.41
N LEU A 28 -36.00 -28.92 -5.90
CA LEU A 28 -36.44 -28.75 -4.51
C LEU A 28 -35.85 -29.79 -3.53
N SER A 29 -35.10 -30.78 -4.02
CA SER A 29 -34.58 -31.89 -3.19
C SER A 29 -33.14 -31.70 -2.68
N VAL A 30 -32.56 -30.51 -2.78
CA VAL A 30 -31.21 -30.25 -2.24
C VAL A 30 -31.32 -29.87 -0.76
N GLN A 31 -31.17 -30.84 0.13
CA GLN A 31 -31.01 -30.59 1.57
C GLN A 31 -29.52 -30.40 1.87
N ALA A 32 -29.14 -29.24 2.44
CA ALA A 32 -27.77 -28.91 2.79
C ALA A 32 -27.44 -29.44 4.19
N GLU A 33 -27.02 -30.70 4.28
CA GLU A 33 -26.59 -31.33 5.54
C GLU A 33 -25.07 -31.18 5.72
N VAL A 34 -24.62 -30.82 6.93
CA VAL A 34 -23.18 -30.73 7.26
C VAL A 34 -22.79 -31.86 8.19
N TYR A 35 -21.69 -32.52 7.85
CA TYR A 35 -21.18 -33.69 8.52
C TYR A 35 -19.86 -33.38 9.20
N LYS A 36 -19.67 -33.87 10.42
CA LYS A 36 -18.42 -33.76 11.18
C LYS A 36 -17.80 -35.14 11.39
N TRP A 37 -16.51 -35.29 11.14
CA TRP A 37 -15.76 -36.50 11.47
C TRP A 37 -14.36 -36.15 12.00
N VAL A 38 -13.73 -37.12 12.65
CA VAL A 38 -12.34 -37.04 13.12
C VAL A 38 -11.52 -38.02 12.31
N ASP A 39 -10.41 -37.58 11.73
CA ASP A 39 -9.50 -38.45 10.98
C ASP A 39 -8.59 -39.27 11.90
N GLU A 40 -7.79 -40.16 11.31
CA GLU A 40 -6.84 -41.02 12.02
C GLU A 40 -5.77 -40.24 12.80
N GLN A 41 -5.51 -38.98 12.42
CA GLN A 41 -4.57 -38.08 13.09
C GLN A 41 -5.22 -37.25 14.21
N GLY A 42 -6.51 -37.48 14.51
CA GLY A 42 -7.25 -36.76 15.55
C GLY A 42 -7.70 -35.35 15.12
N LYS A 43 -7.60 -35.00 13.83
CA LYS A 43 -8.04 -33.71 13.31
C LYS A 43 -9.53 -33.77 12.93
N THR A 44 -10.26 -32.76 13.38
CA THR A 44 -11.68 -32.60 13.06
C THR A 44 -11.85 -32.00 11.66
N HIS A 45 -12.73 -32.61 10.87
CA HIS A 45 -13.12 -32.16 9.53
C HIS A 45 -14.62 -31.93 9.42
N TYR A 46 -15.00 -31.13 8.43
CA TYR A 46 -16.39 -30.77 8.11
C TYR A 46 -16.62 -30.88 6.59
N GLY A 47 -17.78 -31.38 6.18
CA GLY A 47 -18.10 -31.56 4.77
C GLY A 47 -19.60 -31.64 4.51
N ASP A 48 -19.97 -31.49 3.25
CA ASP A 48 -21.33 -31.55 2.71
C ASP A 48 -21.75 -32.99 2.35
N LYS A 49 -20.83 -33.95 2.44
CA LYS A 49 -21.06 -35.36 2.08
C LYS A 49 -20.77 -36.29 3.26
N PRO A 50 -21.60 -37.32 3.47
CA PRO A 50 -21.34 -38.31 4.49
C PRO A 50 -20.09 -39.12 4.11
N VAL A 51 -19.16 -39.24 5.07
CA VAL A 51 -18.01 -40.16 5.00
C VAL A 51 -18.14 -41.22 6.10
N ASN A 52 -17.39 -42.32 6.01
CA ASN A 52 -17.44 -43.37 7.03
C ASN A 52 -17.14 -42.79 8.42
N ASN A 53 -17.99 -43.09 9.40
CA ASN A 53 -17.97 -42.54 10.77
C ASN A 53 -18.28 -41.04 10.91
N ALA A 54 -18.88 -40.42 9.89
CA ALA A 54 -19.36 -39.04 10.01
C ALA A 54 -20.67 -38.97 10.79
N GLN A 55 -20.75 -38.02 11.72
CA GLN A 55 -21.98 -37.71 12.44
C GLN A 55 -22.64 -36.48 11.78
N GLN A 56 -23.92 -36.60 11.45
CA GLN A 56 -24.72 -35.48 10.97
C GLN A 56 -24.79 -34.42 12.08
N MET A 57 -24.40 -33.18 11.75
CA MET A 57 -24.42 -32.07 12.68
C MET A 57 -25.69 -31.25 12.47
N GLU A 58 -26.50 -31.17 13.51
CA GLU A 58 -27.57 -30.18 13.60
C GLU A 58 -26.91 -28.83 13.90
N MET A 59 -26.79 -27.98 12.87
CA MET A 59 -26.27 -26.62 13.06
C MET A 59 -27.39 -25.72 13.56
N ASP A 60 -27.18 -25.20 14.76
CA ASP A 60 -27.92 -24.04 15.25
C ASP A 60 -27.56 -22.83 14.39
N THR A 61 -28.40 -22.55 13.40
CA THR A 61 -28.25 -21.41 12.48
C THR A 61 -28.79 -20.11 13.05
N GLU A 62 -29.29 -20.10 14.30
CA GLU A 62 -29.60 -18.84 14.95
C GLU A 62 -28.31 -18.04 15.02
N ALA A 63 -28.33 -16.83 14.48
CA ALA A 63 -27.21 -15.91 14.57
C ALA A 63 -26.98 -15.60 16.05
N LYS A 64 -26.13 -16.40 16.71
CA LYS A 64 -25.64 -16.11 18.06
C LYS A 64 -24.95 -14.76 17.96
N GLY A 65 -25.68 -13.74 18.40
CA GLY A 65 -25.31 -12.34 18.24
C GLY A 65 -23.87 -12.15 18.68
N HIS A 66 -23.11 -11.41 17.85
CA HIS A 66 -21.79 -10.84 18.12
C HIS A 66 -21.08 -11.47 19.33
N ILE A 67 -20.13 -12.38 19.10
CA ILE A 67 -19.18 -12.77 20.16
C ILE A 67 -18.58 -11.47 20.71
N ASN A 68 -18.81 -11.15 21.99
CA ASN A 68 -18.52 -9.87 22.63
C ASN A 68 -17.01 -9.60 22.81
N THR A 69 -16.28 -9.63 21.70
CA THR A 69 -14.85 -9.37 21.57
C THR A 69 -14.58 -8.02 20.91
N GLY A 70 -15.65 -7.29 20.53
CA GLY A 70 -15.61 -6.07 19.71
C GLY A 70 -14.65 -5.02 20.23
N GLN A 71 -14.62 -4.78 21.55
CA GLN A 71 -13.73 -3.77 22.13
C GLN A 71 -12.26 -4.18 22.06
N THR A 72 -11.94 -5.46 22.21
CA THR A 72 -10.55 -5.95 22.14
C THR A 72 -10.04 -6.03 20.70
N ARG A 73 -10.89 -6.48 19.76
CA ARG A 73 -10.54 -6.55 18.34
C ARG A 73 -10.37 -5.17 17.72
N GLU A 74 -11.27 -4.25 18.05
CA GLU A 74 -11.20 -2.87 17.56
C GLU A 74 -9.95 -2.15 18.08
N ASN A 75 -9.64 -2.31 19.37
CA ASN A 75 -8.42 -1.74 19.96
C ASN A 75 -7.15 -2.30 19.32
N LYS A 76 -7.09 -3.62 19.03
CA LYS A 76 -5.97 -4.22 18.31
C LYS A 76 -5.84 -3.67 16.89
N ARG A 77 -6.96 -3.52 16.18
CA ARG A 77 -6.99 -2.93 14.83
C ARG A 77 -6.49 -1.48 14.84
N ARG A 78 -6.98 -0.66 15.77
CA ARG A 78 -6.56 0.74 15.92
C ARG A 78 -5.06 0.84 16.19
N ARG A 79 -4.55 0.11 17.18
CA ARG A 79 -3.10 0.07 17.49
C ARG A 79 -2.24 -0.32 16.28
N LEU A 80 -2.71 -1.28 15.47
CA LEU A 80 -2.00 -1.68 14.26
C LEU A 80 -1.99 -0.56 13.21
N ILE A 81 -3.11 0.12 13.00
CA ILE A 81 -3.21 1.26 12.07
C ILE A 81 -2.31 2.40 12.54
N ASP A 82 -2.37 2.75 13.83
CA ASP A 82 -1.55 3.81 14.43
C ASP A 82 -0.05 3.50 14.25
N ALA A 83 0.37 2.25 14.50
CA ALA A 83 1.76 1.83 14.28
C ALA A 83 2.21 1.98 12.82
N PHE A 84 1.35 1.60 11.86
CA PHE A 84 1.66 1.80 10.44
C PHE A 84 1.68 3.26 10.02
N GLU A 85 0.87 4.12 10.63
CA GLU A 85 0.89 5.56 10.37
C GLU A 85 2.15 6.22 10.94
N GLU A 86 2.57 5.83 12.14
CA GLU A 86 3.83 6.26 12.74
C GLU A 86 5.03 5.86 11.87
N ASP A 87 5.08 4.61 11.39
CA ASP A 87 6.15 4.14 10.50
C ASP A 87 6.17 4.94 9.18
N ARG A 88 4.99 5.22 8.59
CA ARG A 88 4.88 6.02 7.37
C ARG A 88 5.31 7.47 7.58
N THR A 89 4.92 8.09 8.70
CA THR A 89 5.31 9.47 9.00
C THR A 89 6.82 9.56 9.22
N ARG A 90 7.42 8.63 9.99
CA ARG A 90 8.88 8.54 10.16
C ARG A 90 9.61 8.40 8.83
N ASP A 91 9.17 7.48 7.97
CA ASP A 91 9.77 7.26 6.65
C ASP A 91 9.68 8.51 5.76
N ASN A 92 8.52 9.19 5.77
CA ASN A 92 8.30 10.40 5.01
C ASN A 92 9.17 11.55 5.51
N GLU A 93 9.27 11.73 6.84
CA GLU A 93 10.16 12.70 7.44
C GLU A 93 11.63 12.43 7.09
N GLU A 94 12.08 11.17 7.16
CA GLU A 94 13.44 10.82 6.78
C GLU A 94 13.70 11.11 5.31
N LYS A 95 12.78 10.74 4.42
CA LYS A 95 12.87 11.04 2.98
C LYS A 95 12.91 12.54 2.75
N GLN A 96 12.09 13.32 3.46
CA GLN A 96 12.09 14.77 3.38
C GLN A 96 13.41 15.36 3.90
N LYS A 97 13.92 14.91 5.05
CA LYS A 97 15.21 15.32 5.62
C LYS A 97 16.36 15.01 4.65
N LYS A 98 16.36 13.82 4.04
CA LYS A 98 17.33 13.41 3.00
C LYS A 98 17.25 14.30 1.75
N ARG A 99 16.04 14.58 1.25
CA ARG A 99 15.81 15.51 0.11
C ARG A 99 16.29 16.92 0.42
N GLN A 100 15.90 17.48 1.57
CA GLN A 100 16.33 18.81 2.00
C GLN A 100 17.85 18.90 2.16
N LYS A 101 18.49 17.86 2.72
CA LYS A 101 19.95 17.79 2.83
C LYS A 101 20.60 17.78 1.44
N LYS A 102 20.10 16.97 0.51
CA LYS A 102 20.59 16.91 -0.88
C LYS A 102 20.47 18.28 -1.57
N GLU A 103 19.32 18.94 -1.46
CA GLU A 103 19.11 20.28 -2.02
C GLU A 103 20.04 21.33 -1.39
N LYS A 104 20.22 21.31 -0.07
CA LYS A 104 21.19 22.18 0.63
C LYS A 104 22.62 21.95 0.11
N TYR A 105 23.03 20.69 -0.08
CA TYR A 105 24.34 20.34 -0.64
C TYR A 105 24.51 20.84 -2.09
N LYS A 106 23.49 20.64 -2.94
CA LYS A 106 23.48 21.12 -4.32
C LYS A 106 23.63 22.64 -4.40
N ARG A 107 22.84 23.38 -3.60
CA ARG A 107 22.95 24.85 -3.51
C ARG A 107 24.33 25.29 -3.03
N LYS A 108 24.86 24.63 -2.00
CA LYS A 108 26.21 24.93 -1.48
C LYS A 108 27.28 24.68 -2.53
N CYS A 109 27.17 23.59 -3.29
CA CYS A 109 28.08 23.30 -4.39
C CYS A 109 28.10 24.42 -5.44
N VAL A 110 26.93 24.81 -5.95
CA VAL A 110 26.81 25.87 -6.96
C VAL A 110 27.40 27.18 -6.43
N TRP A 111 27.02 27.57 -5.21
CA TRP A 111 27.52 28.79 -4.58
C TRP A 111 29.05 28.78 -4.37
N THR A 112 29.60 27.65 -3.91
CA THR A 112 31.06 27.54 -3.69
C THR A 112 31.82 27.59 -5.01
N LYS A 113 31.32 26.93 -6.06
CA LYS A 113 31.92 26.99 -7.41
C LYS A 113 31.89 28.40 -7.98
N ASP A 114 30.75 29.09 -7.88
CA ASP A 114 30.63 30.49 -8.32
C ASP A 114 31.60 31.40 -7.56
N ARG A 115 31.62 31.30 -6.22
CA ARG A 115 32.50 32.13 -5.39
C ARG A 115 33.97 31.88 -5.69
N LEU A 116 34.38 30.62 -5.85
CA LEU A 116 35.75 30.27 -6.24
C LEU A 116 36.11 30.89 -7.59
N ARG A 117 35.22 30.74 -8.59
CA ARG A 117 35.43 31.31 -9.92
C ARG A 117 35.50 32.83 -9.92
N ARG A 118 34.80 33.51 -9.00
CA ARG A 118 34.91 34.97 -8.80
C ARG A 118 36.28 35.34 -8.23
N TYR A 119 36.78 34.58 -7.26
CA TYR A 119 38.07 34.84 -6.64
C TYR A 119 39.23 34.57 -7.61
N GLU A 120 39.12 33.53 -8.43
CA GLU A 120 40.11 33.18 -9.47
C GLU A 120 40.21 34.22 -10.58
N ARG A 121 39.09 34.87 -10.94
CA ARG A 121 39.05 35.88 -12.02
C ARG A 121 39.31 37.30 -11.54
N ALA A 122 39.12 37.58 -10.26
CA ALA A 122 39.27 38.93 -9.73
C ALA A 122 40.75 39.31 -9.60
N ARG A 123 41.11 40.47 -10.15
CA ARG A 123 42.45 41.05 -9.99
C ARG A 123 42.73 41.42 -8.54
N TYR A 124 41.74 42.05 -7.88
CA TYR A 124 41.78 42.39 -6.45
C TYR A 124 40.46 42.00 -5.79
N LEU A 125 40.54 41.56 -4.54
CA LEU A 125 39.39 41.39 -3.66
C LEU A 125 39.43 42.48 -2.60
N TYR A 126 38.27 42.91 -2.13
CA TYR A 126 38.13 43.96 -1.13
C TYR A 126 37.28 43.46 0.02
N ASP A 127 37.60 43.94 1.22
CA ASP A 127 36.74 43.88 2.39
C ASP A 127 36.40 45.28 2.88
N LEU A 128 35.47 45.39 3.82
CA LEU A 128 35.15 46.64 4.51
C LEU A 128 35.86 46.68 5.86
N ASP A 129 36.54 47.78 6.16
CA ASP A 129 37.06 48.03 7.51
C ASP A 129 35.95 48.50 8.46
N SER A 130 36.32 48.82 9.71
CA SER A 130 35.39 49.31 10.75
C SER A 130 34.69 50.61 10.38
N ASP A 131 35.31 51.41 9.52
CA ASP A 131 34.80 52.71 9.09
C ASP A 131 34.02 52.61 7.76
N GLY A 132 33.91 51.39 7.21
CA GLY A 132 33.20 51.11 5.96
C GLY A 132 34.01 51.39 4.70
N ASN A 133 35.31 51.67 4.80
CA ASN A 133 36.18 51.86 3.64
C ASN A 133 36.58 50.51 3.04
N ARG A 134 36.84 50.52 1.72
CA ARG A 134 37.30 49.33 1.00
C ARG A 134 38.80 49.13 1.21
N VAL A 135 39.17 48.01 1.80
CA VAL A 135 40.56 47.59 1.96
C VAL A 135 40.84 46.38 1.07
N VAL A 136 41.95 46.41 0.32
CA VAL A 136 42.36 45.29 -0.53
C VAL A 136 42.77 44.10 0.35
N ILE A 137 42.22 42.93 0.05
CA ILE A 137 42.59 41.69 0.72
C ILE A 137 44.00 41.27 0.25
N PRO A 138 44.95 41.04 1.17
CA PRO A 138 46.29 40.56 0.84
C PRO A 138 46.27 39.25 0.07
N ASP A 139 47.25 39.05 -0.82
CA ASP A 139 47.31 37.85 -1.67
C ASP A 139 47.36 36.54 -0.89
N VAL A 140 48.06 36.54 0.26
CA VAL A 140 48.14 35.37 1.15
C VAL A 140 46.75 34.98 1.67
N ASP A 141 45.93 35.95 2.07
CA ASP A 141 44.60 35.68 2.61
C ASP A 141 43.56 35.38 1.53
N ARG A 142 43.73 35.98 0.33
CA ARG A 142 43.02 35.54 -0.87
C ARG A 142 43.28 34.07 -1.16
N GLN A 143 44.54 33.64 -1.16
CA GLN A 143 44.91 32.26 -1.45
C GLN A 143 44.35 31.30 -0.40
N LYS A 144 44.47 31.61 0.90
CA LYS A 144 43.84 30.82 1.97
C LYS A 144 42.33 30.67 1.77
N SER A 145 41.66 31.75 1.38
CA SER A 145 40.22 31.76 1.12
C SER A 145 39.87 30.87 -0.09
N MET A 146 40.65 30.94 -1.16
CA MET A 146 40.49 30.07 -2.34
C MET A 146 40.71 28.60 -2.00
N ASP A 147 41.73 28.27 -1.20
CA ASP A 147 41.98 26.89 -0.78
C ASP A 147 40.87 26.34 0.12
N ALA A 148 40.31 27.18 1.00
CA ALA A 148 39.11 26.84 1.77
C ALA A 148 37.91 26.56 0.85
N LEU A 149 37.70 27.39 -0.18
CA LEU A 149 36.64 27.18 -1.18
C LEU A 149 36.86 25.90 -1.99
N ARG A 150 38.09 25.57 -2.38
CA ARG A 150 38.44 24.30 -3.06
C ARG A 150 38.11 23.08 -2.19
N ARG A 151 38.47 23.12 -0.90
CA ARG A 151 38.10 22.06 0.06
C ARG A 151 36.59 21.92 0.21
N GLN A 152 35.87 23.04 0.29
CA GLN A 152 34.41 23.04 0.34
C GLN A 152 33.80 22.48 -0.95
N ALA A 153 34.34 22.83 -2.12
CA ALA A 153 33.88 22.29 -3.40
C ALA A 153 34.05 20.77 -3.42
N LYS A 154 35.22 20.24 -3.00
CA LYS A 154 35.44 18.79 -2.89
C LYS A 154 34.48 18.10 -1.90
N LYS A 155 33.98 18.83 -0.88
CA LYS A 155 33.02 18.31 0.09
C LYS A 155 31.58 18.30 -0.43
N TYR A 156 31.13 19.40 -1.02
CA TYR A 156 29.73 19.61 -1.38
C TYR A 156 29.38 19.24 -2.82
N CYS A 157 30.35 19.21 -3.73
CA CYS A 157 30.18 18.89 -5.15
C CYS A 157 30.61 17.47 -5.52
N LYS A 158 30.52 16.52 -4.57
CA LYS A 158 30.76 15.10 -4.85
C LYS A 158 29.69 14.52 -5.75
#